data_AF-A0A5E4KKA1-F1
#
_entry.id   AF-A0A5E4KKA1-F1
#
_cell.length_a   1.000
_cell.length_b   1.000
_cell.length_c   1.000
_cell.angle_alpha   90.00
_cell.angle_beta   90.00
_cell.angle_gamma   90.00
#
_symmetry.space_group_name_H-M   'P 1'
#
loop_
_entity.id
_entity.type
_entity.pdbx_description
1 polymer ?
#
loop_
_entity_poly.entity_id
_entity_poly.type
_entity_poly.pdbx_seq_one_letter_code
_entity_poly.pdbx_strand_id
1 'polypeptide(L)'
;MSAIIVCVGSMNSKPRPTFPQIVSIDAHQNFINNNDSVFWNLSPGGDKSNNVTQWKYPDIDTGYFYMSTTQMIEYEFNIEYIKMIRDLDVNNPEIRNLIPNWRLGYFDRNIQNNNQVFDNNGYAILITEINRLNPVLSKDDFYLESSHTHPKTIYNYIIVEGI
;
A
#
# COMPACT_ATOMS: atom_id res chain seq x y z
N MET A 1 -13.09 -9.72 -17.52
CA MET A 1 -12.86 -8.43 -16.83
C MET A 1 -11.39 -8.41 -16.45
N SER A 2 -10.65 -7.37 -16.84
CA SER A 2 -9.21 -7.28 -16.63
C SER A 2 -8.94 -6.30 -15.50
N ALA A 3 -8.58 -6.82 -14.33
CA ALA A 3 -8.08 -6.01 -13.22
C ALA A 3 -6.65 -5.56 -13.56
N ILE A 4 -6.40 -4.26 -13.57
CA ILE A 4 -5.04 -3.74 -13.75
C ILE A 4 -4.44 -3.64 -12.36
N ILE A 5 -3.39 -4.43 -12.11
CA ILE A 5 -2.59 -4.25 -10.90
C ILE A 5 -1.68 -3.06 -11.13
N VAL A 6 -1.89 -2.01 -10.34
CA VAL A 6 -0.85 -0.98 -10.16
C VAL A 6 0.24 -1.60 -9.33
N CYS A 7 1.20 -2.22 -10.02
CA CYS A 7 2.24 -2.96 -9.35
C CYS A 7 3.29 -2.01 -8.74
N VAL A 8 3.41 -2.10 -7.43
CA VAL A 8 4.61 -1.77 -6.65
C VAL A 8 5.27 -3.05 -6.15
N GLY A 9 5.77 -3.85 -7.08
CA GLY A 9 6.35 -5.16 -6.77
C GLY A 9 7.66 -5.36 -7.50
N SER A 10 8.69 -5.78 -6.76
CA SER A 10 9.97 -6.13 -7.36
C SER A 10 9.88 -7.50 -8.02
N MET A 11 10.37 -7.61 -9.26
CA MET A 11 10.58 -8.90 -9.93
C MET A 11 11.58 -9.82 -9.19
N ASN A 12 12.41 -9.28 -8.27
CA ASN A 12 13.61 -9.96 -7.77
C ASN A 12 13.98 -9.71 -6.29
N SER A 13 13.15 -9.08 -5.45
CA SER A 13 13.57 -8.82 -4.07
C SER A 13 13.37 -10.04 -3.17
N LYS A 14 14.45 -10.53 -2.56
CA LYS A 14 14.37 -11.33 -1.32
C LYS A 14 13.46 -10.60 -0.33
N PRO A 15 12.61 -11.32 0.44
CA PRO A 15 11.79 -10.69 1.47
C PRO A 15 12.70 -9.85 2.36
N ARG A 16 12.47 -8.53 2.39
CA ARG A 16 13.17 -7.68 3.34
C ARG A 16 12.72 -8.10 4.74
N PRO A 17 13.57 -7.97 5.77
CA PRO A 17 13.10 -8.07 7.15
C PRO A 17 12.10 -6.93 7.40
N THR A 18 10.83 -7.23 7.17
CA THR A 18 9.71 -6.35 7.48
C THR A 18 9.39 -6.53 8.95
N PHE A 19 9.21 -5.43 9.68
CA PHE A 19 8.56 -5.49 10.98
C PHE A 19 7.23 -6.22 10.81
N PRO A 20 6.89 -7.21 11.67
CA PRO A 20 5.66 -7.98 11.55
C PRO A 20 4.43 -7.10 11.44
N GLN A 21 4.42 -5.94 12.10
CA GLN A 21 3.31 -4.99 12.13
C GLN A 21 3.14 -4.17 10.84
N ILE A 22 4.22 -3.95 10.06
CA ILE A 22 4.13 -3.20 8.79
C ILE A 22 3.30 -3.98 7.78
N VAL A 23 3.41 -5.30 7.83
CA VAL A 23 2.63 -6.18 6.98
C VAL A 23 1.32 -6.55 7.68
N SER A 24 1.30 -6.94 8.97
CA SER A 24 0.10 -7.41 9.69
C SER A 24 -1.18 -6.59 9.43
N ILE A 25 -2.14 -7.18 8.70
CA ILE A 25 -3.45 -6.57 8.44
C ILE A 25 -4.22 -6.36 9.74
N ASP A 26 -4.13 -7.32 10.68
CA ASP A 26 -4.74 -7.19 12.00
C ASP A 26 -4.23 -5.95 12.76
N ALA A 27 -2.94 -5.62 12.64
CA ALA A 27 -2.40 -4.40 13.25
C ALA A 27 -3.00 -3.12 12.63
N HIS A 28 -3.27 -3.12 11.32
CA HIS A 28 -3.91 -1.99 10.64
C HIS A 28 -5.38 -1.89 11.00
N GLN A 29 -6.11 -3.01 11.00
CA GLN A 29 -7.52 -3.05 11.40
C GLN A 29 -7.69 -2.59 12.86
N ASN A 30 -6.83 -3.04 13.77
CA ASN A 30 -6.83 -2.58 15.14
C ASN A 30 -6.54 -1.08 15.25
N PHE A 31 -5.67 -0.52 14.40
CA PHE A 31 -5.40 0.91 14.40
C PHE A 31 -6.62 1.71 13.93
N ILE A 32 -7.25 1.28 12.83
CA ILE A 32 -8.47 1.89 12.27
C ILE A 32 -9.59 1.88 13.33
N ASN A 33 -9.82 0.75 14.00
CA ASN A 33 -10.84 0.63 15.04
C ASN A 33 -10.67 1.63 16.21
N ASN A 34 -9.48 2.21 16.37
CA ASN A 34 -9.17 3.18 17.43
C ASN A 34 -9.04 4.63 16.93
N ASN A 35 -8.89 4.85 15.63
CA ASN A 35 -8.58 6.18 15.05
C ASN A 35 -9.45 6.52 13.84
N ASP A 36 -10.48 5.71 13.55
CA ASP A 36 -11.38 5.74 12.39
C ASP A 36 -10.69 5.55 11.02
N SER A 37 -9.38 5.77 10.93
CA SER A 37 -8.63 5.65 9.68
C SER A 37 -7.14 5.40 9.93
N VAL A 38 -6.43 5.02 8.86
CA VAL A 38 -4.98 4.84 8.87
C VAL A 38 -4.35 5.30 7.57
N PHE A 39 -3.27 6.08 7.66
CA PHE A 39 -2.43 6.36 6.51
C PHE A 39 -1.48 5.20 6.23
N TRP A 40 -1.46 4.77 4.99
CA TRP A 40 -0.59 3.73 4.46
C TRP A 40 0.28 4.29 3.33
N ASN A 41 1.58 3.97 3.33
CA ASN A 41 2.48 4.38 2.25
C ASN A 41 2.51 3.35 1.12
N LEU A 42 2.35 3.83 -0.11
CA LEU A 42 2.46 3.08 -1.35
C LEU A 42 3.56 3.72 -2.19
N SER A 43 4.74 3.12 -2.22
CA SER A 43 5.78 3.53 -3.19
C SER A 43 5.27 3.17 -4.58
N PRO A 44 5.40 3.93 -5.68
CA PRO A 44 5.15 3.38 -7.01
C PRO A 44 6.33 2.48 -7.44
N GLY A 45 6.06 1.32 -8.05
CA GLY A 45 7.12 0.45 -8.56
C GLY A 45 7.81 1.12 -9.75
N GLY A 46 9.13 1.30 -9.70
CA GLY A 46 9.85 1.96 -10.79
C GLY A 46 11.15 2.63 -10.37
N ASP A 47 11.81 3.26 -11.33
CA ASP A 47 13.04 4.00 -11.09
C ASP A 47 12.79 5.14 -10.10
N LYS A 48 13.48 5.12 -8.97
CA LYS A 48 13.37 6.15 -7.92
C LYS A 48 14.02 7.48 -8.35
N SER A 49 14.54 7.55 -9.58
CA SER A 49 15.20 8.70 -10.17
C SER A 49 14.22 9.85 -10.48
N ASN A 50 13.79 10.57 -9.44
CA ASN A 50 13.17 11.90 -9.49
C ASN A 50 11.88 12.10 -10.34
N ASN A 51 11.47 11.14 -11.16
CA ASN A 51 10.27 11.19 -11.95
C ASN A 51 9.13 10.60 -11.13
N VAL A 52 8.36 11.50 -10.50
CA VAL A 52 7.11 11.15 -9.85
C VAL A 52 6.14 10.70 -10.93
N THR A 53 5.88 9.40 -11.01
CA THR A 53 4.74 8.89 -11.77
C THR A 53 3.48 9.44 -11.12
N GLN A 54 2.76 10.34 -11.79
CA GLN A 54 1.48 10.86 -11.29
C GLN A 54 0.48 9.73 -11.06
N TRP A 55 -0.39 9.91 -10.07
CA TRP A 55 -1.50 9.01 -9.81
C TRP A 55 -2.45 9.04 -11.01
N LYS A 56 -2.63 7.91 -11.68
CA LYS A 56 -3.40 7.82 -12.94
C LYS A 56 -4.85 7.40 -12.73
N TYR A 57 -5.25 7.13 -11.50
CA TYR A 57 -6.48 6.41 -11.19
C TYR A 57 -7.33 7.16 -10.17
N PRO A 58 -7.82 8.37 -10.51
CA PRO A 58 -8.52 9.24 -9.56
C PRO A 58 -9.82 8.63 -9.00
N ASP A 59 -10.41 7.67 -9.72
CA ASP A 59 -11.69 7.06 -9.38
C ASP A 59 -11.55 5.82 -8.48
N ILE A 60 -10.34 5.51 -8.01
CA ILE A 60 -10.14 4.38 -7.09
C ILE A 60 -10.58 4.77 -5.69
N ASP A 61 -11.49 3.98 -5.15
CA ASP A 61 -11.99 4.03 -3.78
C ASP A 61 -11.76 2.73 -3.00
N THR A 62 -11.18 1.69 -3.61
CA THR A 62 -10.96 0.39 -2.99
C THR A 62 -9.62 -0.25 -3.38
N GLY A 63 -9.13 -1.17 -2.56
CA GLY A 63 -7.90 -1.94 -2.81
C GLY A 63 -7.87 -3.25 -2.03
N TYR A 64 -6.81 -4.06 -2.23
CA TYR A 64 -6.76 -5.41 -1.68
C TYR A 64 -5.38 -5.74 -1.10
N PHE A 65 -5.33 -6.28 0.12
CA PHE A 65 -4.08 -6.75 0.68
C PHE A 65 -3.76 -8.17 0.25
N TYR A 66 -2.50 -8.41 -0.13
CA TYR A 66 -1.97 -9.73 -0.38
C TYR A 66 -0.63 -9.87 0.35
N MET A 67 -0.56 -10.84 1.26
CA MET A 67 0.60 -10.99 2.15
C MET A 67 0.93 -12.44 2.50
N SER A 68 0.73 -13.36 1.58
CA SER A 68 1.03 -14.75 1.88
C SER A 68 1.55 -15.52 0.67
N THR A 69 2.44 -16.47 0.95
CA THR A 69 2.81 -17.55 0.05
C THR A 69 1.61 -18.45 -0.30
N THR A 70 0.54 -18.42 0.52
CA THR A 70 -0.74 -19.09 0.29
C THR A 70 -1.65 -18.28 -0.62
N GLN A 71 -1.19 -18.05 -1.84
CA GLN A 71 -1.89 -17.85 -3.11
C GLN A 71 -3.17 -16.96 -3.25
N MET A 72 -3.88 -16.56 -2.21
CA MET A 72 -5.21 -15.92 -2.32
C MET A 72 -5.33 -14.59 -1.55
N ILE A 73 -6.13 -13.67 -2.08
CA ILE A 73 -6.53 -12.42 -1.43
C ILE A 73 -7.60 -12.71 -0.38
N GLU A 74 -7.38 -12.22 0.83
CA GLU A 74 -8.27 -12.42 1.99
C GLU A 74 -8.83 -11.11 2.55
N TYR A 75 -8.44 -9.95 2.00
CA TYR A 75 -8.87 -8.66 2.53
C TYR A 75 -9.03 -7.61 1.43
N GLU A 76 -10.07 -6.80 1.57
CA GLU A 76 -10.37 -5.59 0.82
C GLU A 76 -10.30 -4.39 1.76
N PHE A 77 -10.00 -3.22 1.24
CA PHE A 77 -9.99 -1.99 2.02
C PHE A 77 -10.53 -0.80 1.23
N ASN A 78 -11.17 0.13 1.94
CA ASN A 78 -11.73 1.35 1.38
C ASN A 78 -10.71 2.49 1.47
N ILE A 79 -10.56 3.24 0.39
CA ILE A 79 -9.66 4.37 0.23
C ILE A 79 -10.50 5.63 0.17
N GLU A 80 -10.36 6.48 1.17
CA GLU A 80 -11.03 7.79 1.17
C GLU A 80 -10.21 8.83 0.40
N TYR A 81 -8.88 8.71 0.46
CA TYR A 81 -8.00 9.77 -0.01
C TYR A 81 -6.63 9.24 -0.43
N ILE A 82 -6.06 9.83 -1.48
CA ILE A 82 -4.71 9.53 -1.98
C ILE A 82 -3.95 10.84 -2.21
N LYS A 83 -2.74 10.94 -1.67
CA LYS A 83 -1.83 12.08 -1.88
C LYS A 83 -0.39 11.61 -2.02
N MET A 84 0.46 12.42 -2.62
CA MET A 84 1.91 12.25 -2.45
C MET A 84 2.31 12.46 -0.98
N ILE A 85 3.19 11.61 -0.46
CA ILE A 85 3.70 11.71 0.92
C ILE A 85 4.39 13.05 1.17
N ARG A 86 5.19 13.53 0.20
CA ARG A 86 5.87 14.83 0.29
C ARG A 86 4.92 16.04 0.39
N ASP A 87 3.67 15.88 -0.03
CA ASP A 87 2.65 16.94 -0.01
C ASP A 87 1.73 16.80 1.21
N LEU A 88 1.94 15.76 2.04
CA LEU A 88 1.20 15.52 3.26
C LEU A 88 1.84 16.31 4.41
N ASP A 89 1.06 17.13 5.11
CA ASP A 89 1.56 17.85 6.28
C ASP A 89 1.60 16.95 7.51
N VAL A 90 2.64 16.12 7.60
CA VAL A 90 2.83 15.15 8.71
C VAL A 90 3.01 15.85 10.07
N ASN A 91 3.29 17.16 10.09
CA ASN A 91 3.36 17.92 11.34
C ASN A 91 1.99 18.37 11.85
N ASN A 92 0.94 18.32 11.00
CA ASN A 92 -0.43 18.53 11.46
C ASN A 92 -0.82 17.36 12.41
N PRO A 93 -1.21 17.63 13.67
CA PRO A 93 -1.60 16.60 14.63
C PRO A 93 -2.71 15.67 14.12
N GLU A 94 -3.67 16.18 13.35
CA GLU A 94 -4.77 15.39 12.79
C GLU A 94 -4.24 14.33 11.83
N ILE A 95 -3.32 14.71 10.94
CA ILE A 95 -2.66 13.77 10.01
C ILE A 95 -1.73 12.83 10.77
N ARG A 96 -0.95 13.36 11.72
CA ARG A 96 0.08 12.63 12.45
C ARG A 96 -0.48 11.46 13.26
N ASN A 97 -1.67 11.66 13.84
CA ASN A 97 -2.38 10.67 14.64
C ASN A 97 -2.94 9.53 13.78
N LEU A 98 -3.11 9.76 12.47
CA LEU A 98 -3.54 8.72 11.53
C LEU A 98 -2.37 7.89 10.99
N ILE A 99 -1.12 8.22 11.33
CA ILE A 99 0.08 7.47 10.92
C ILE A 99 0.58 6.62 12.10
N PRO A 100 0.50 5.27 12.03
CA PRO A 100 0.99 4.41 13.09
C PRO A 100 2.49 4.57 13.31
N ASN A 101 2.95 4.44 14.56
CA ASN A 101 4.36 4.63 14.90
C ASN A 101 5.31 3.73 14.08
N TRP A 102 4.88 2.51 13.76
CA TRP A 102 5.64 1.56 12.95
C TRP A 102 5.71 1.91 11.46
N ARG A 103 4.97 2.92 10.98
CA ARG A 103 5.02 3.42 9.59
C ARG A 103 5.73 4.74 9.44
N LEU A 104 6.00 5.44 10.55
CA LEU A 104 6.45 6.82 10.49
C LEU A 104 7.73 7.07 9.69
N GLY A 105 8.67 6.14 9.67
CA GLY A 105 9.90 6.30 8.89
C GLY A 105 9.66 6.40 7.39
N TYR A 106 8.49 6.02 6.88
CA TYR A 106 8.09 6.24 5.48
C TYR A 106 7.52 7.63 5.21
N PHE A 107 6.99 8.31 6.23
CA PHE A 107 6.27 9.58 6.12
C PHE A 107 7.05 10.78 6.65
N ASP A 108 7.93 10.58 7.64
CA ASP A 108 8.72 11.64 8.25
C ASP A 108 10.20 11.36 8.08
N ARG A 109 10.88 12.21 7.30
CA ARG A 109 12.32 12.13 7.04
C ARG A 109 13.19 12.23 8.30
N ASN A 110 12.67 12.83 9.38
CA ASN A 110 13.40 13.04 10.62
C ASN A 110 13.33 11.81 11.54
N ILE A 111 12.49 10.83 11.23
CA ILE A 111 12.31 9.61 12.03
C ILE A 111 13.13 8.48 11.41
N GLN A 112 14.23 8.12 12.08
CA GLN A 112 15.02 6.96 11.73
C GLN A 112 14.50 5.72 12.47
N ASN A 113 13.57 4.98 11.84
CA ASN A 113 13.19 3.64 12.30
C ASN A 113 13.94 2.59 11.48
N ASN A 114 14.75 1.77 12.16
CA ASN A 114 15.58 0.65 11.66
C ASN A 114 15.20 0.17 10.24
N ASN A 115 15.95 0.61 9.23
CA ASN A 115 15.86 0.20 7.81
C ASN A 115 14.66 0.73 7.00
N GLN A 116 13.81 1.60 7.55
CA GLN A 116 12.79 2.33 6.79
C GLN A 116 13.44 3.53 6.10
N VAL A 117 13.08 3.74 4.83
CA VAL A 117 13.56 4.88 4.04
C VAL A 117 12.35 5.75 3.75
N PHE A 118 12.47 7.04 4.07
CA PHE A 118 11.48 8.05 3.75
C PHE A 118 11.09 7.96 2.27
N ASP A 119 9.80 7.76 2.01
CA ASP A 119 9.28 7.47 0.68
C ASP A 119 8.81 8.75 0.01
N ASN A 120 9.75 9.66 -0.26
CA ASN A 120 9.47 11.00 -0.80
C ASN A 120 8.63 11.00 -2.10
N ASN A 121 8.74 9.92 -2.88
CA ASN A 121 8.02 9.74 -4.14
C ASN A 121 6.85 8.75 -4.02
N GLY A 122 6.53 8.30 -2.80
CA GLY A 122 5.40 7.45 -2.52
C GLY A 122 4.10 8.21 -2.34
N TYR A 123 3.00 7.47 -2.40
CA TYR A 123 1.65 7.90 -2.11
C TYR A 123 1.27 7.54 -0.67
N ALA A 124 0.61 8.45 0.02
CA ALA A 124 -0.15 8.24 1.23
C ALA A 124 -1.58 7.92 0.82
N ILE A 125 -2.08 6.74 1.18
CA ILE A 125 -3.49 6.37 1.04
C ILE A 125 -4.13 6.37 2.42
N LEU A 126 -5.29 7.02 2.55
CA LEU A 126 -6.08 7.02 3.76
C LEU A 126 -7.08 5.87 3.66
N ILE A 127 -6.92 4.89 4.55
CA ILE A 127 -7.77 3.71 4.62
C ILE A 127 -8.71 3.88 5.81
N THR A 128 -10.01 3.78 5.55
CA THR A 128 -11.06 3.95 6.58
C THR A 128 -11.63 2.62 7.04
N GLU A 129 -11.51 1.57 6.23
CA GLU A 129 -12.12 0.28 6.51
C GLU A 129 -11.28 -0.87 5.91
N ILE A 130 -11.26 -2.01 6.60
CA ILE A 130 -10.67 -3.26 6.13
C ILE A 130 -11.69 -4.38 6.32
N ASN A 131 -12.06 -5.00 5.22
CA ASN A 131 -13.02 -6.09 5.14
C ASN A 131 -12.30 -7.42 4.94
N ARG A 132 -12.63 -8.42 5.77
CA ARG A 132 -12.20 -9.81 5.53
C ARG A 132 -13.03 -10.40 4.40
N LEU A 133 -12.36 -11.05 3.47
CA LEU A 133 -12.96 -11.78 2.37
C LEU A 133 -12.85 -13.27 2.63
N ASN A 134 -13.80 -14.03 2.10
CA ASN A 134 -13.51 -15.42 1.77
C ASN A 134 -12.47 -15.40 0.63
N PRO A 135 -11.44 -16.25 0.63
CA PRO A 135 -10.40 -16.20 -0.41
C PRO A 135 -10.98 -16.17 -1.84
N VAL A 136 -10.86 -15.03 -2.55
CA VAL A 136 -11.62 -14.80 -3.80
C VAL A 136 -10.75 -14.93 -5.06
N LEU A 137 -9.53 -14.38 -5.01
CA LEU A 137 -8.68 -14.19 -6.19
C LEU A 137 -7.29 -14.76 -5.91
N SER A 138 -6.75 -15.49 -6.88
CA SER A 138 -5.40 -16.02 -6.87
C SER A 138 -4.41 -15.04 -7.49
N LYS A 139 -3.12 -15.20 -7.18
CA LYS A 139 -2.05 -14.41 -7.83
C LYS A 139 -2.02 -14.52 -9.37
N ASP A 140 -2.65 -15.55 -9.94
CA ASP A 140 -2.66 -15.82 -11.38
C ASP A 140 -3.82 -15.09 -12.08
N ASP A 141 -4.76 -14.50 -11.33
CA ASP A 141 -5.86 -13.68 -11.86
C ASP A 141 -5.42 -12.25 -12.25
N PHE A 142 -4.11 -12.04 -12.33
CA PHE A 142 -3.46 -10.75 -12.13
C PHE A 142 -2.31 -10.58 -13.12
N TYR A 143 -2.17 -9.37 -13.66
CA TYR A 143 -1.12 -9.00 -14.62
C TYR A 143 -0.44 -7.68 -14.24
N LEU A 144 0.88 -7.61 -14.46
CA LEU A 144 1.65 -6.38 -14.34
C LEU A 144 1.28 -5.41 -15.47
N GLU A 145 0.92 -4.16 -15.17
CA GLU A 145 0.59 -3.13 -16.19
C GLU A 145 1.72 -2.95 -17.22
N SER A 146 2.97 -2.92 -16.77
CA SER A 146 4.12 -2.62 -17.63
C SER A 146 4.50 -3.73 -18.60
N SER A 147 4.27 -4.99 -18.24
CA SER A 147 4.73 -6.16 -19.01
C SER A 147 3.62 -7.12 -19.44
N HIS A 148 2.39 -6.94 -18.94
CA HIS A 148 1.26 -7.85 -19.15
C HIS A 148 1.57 -9.32 -18.78
N THR A 149 2.52 -9.53 -17.85
CA THR A 149 2.88 -10.86 -17.34
C THR A 149 2.34 -11.06 -15.94
N HIS A 150 2.11 -12.31 -15.53
CA HIS A 150 1.73 -12.62 -14.16
C HIS A 150 2.83 -12.24 -13.16
N PRO A 151 2.48 -11.67 -12.00
CA PRO A 151 3.43 -11.37 -10.94
C PRO A 151 3.96 -12.65 -10.28
N LYS A 152 5.28 -12.73 -10.02
CA LYS A 152 5.86 -13.86 -9.27
C LYS A 152 5.46 -13.87 -7.79
N THR A 153 5.40 -12.67 -7.21
CA THR A 153 4.97 -12.42 -5.84
C THR A 153 4.16 -11.15 -5.82
N ILE A 154 3.11 -11.14 -5.00
CA ILE A 154 2.30 -9.98 -4.77
C ILE A 154 2.64 -9.43 -3.35
N TYR A 155 3.11 -8.18 -3.21
CA TYR A 155 3.26 -7.46 -1.94
C TYR A 155 2.46 -6.15 -1.98
N ASN A 156 1.49 -5.97 -1.06
CA ASN A 156 0.84 -4.69 -0.76
C ASN A 156 0.40 -3.86 -1.99
N TYR A 157 -0.71 -4.22 -2.63
CA TYR A 157 -1.21 -3.45 -3.78
C TYR A 157 -2.58 -2.86 -3.51
N ILE A 158 -2.91 -1.94 -4.40
CA ILE A 158 -4.28 -1.57 -4.70
C ILE A 158 -4.57 -2.28 -6.02
N ILE A 159 -5.55 -3.18 -6.00
CA ILE A 159 -6.06 -3.80 -7.22
C ILE A 159 -7.26 -2.96 -7.64
N VAL A 160 -7.22 -2.53 -8.90
CA VAL A 160 -8.25 -1.68 -9.49
C VAL A 160 -9.19 -2.59 -10.26
N GLU A 161 -10.41 -2.74 -9.77
CA GLU A 161 -11.46 -3.40 -10.53
C GLU A 161 -12.09 -2.41 -11.51
N GLY A 162 -11.95 -2.69 -12.81
CA GLY A 162 -12.84 -2.20 -13.87
C GLY A 162 -12.70 -0.74 -14.31
N ILE A 163 -12.19 -0.55 -15.52
CA ILE A 163 -12.89 0.25 -16.55
C ILE A 163 -13.49 -0.74 -17.55
#